data_AF-A0A8X7PWT0-F1
#
_entry.id   AF-A0A8X7PWT0-F1
#
_cell.length_a   1.000
_cell.length_b   1.000
_cell.length_c   1.000
_cell.angle_alpha   90.00
_cell.angle_beta   90.00
_cell.angle_gamma   90.00
#
_symmetry.space_group_name_H-M   'P 1'
#
loop_
_entity.id
_entity.type
_entity.pdbx_description
1 polymer ?
#
loop_
_entity_poly.entity_id
_entity_poly.type
_entity_poly.pdbx_seq_one_letter_code
_entity_poly.pdbx_strand_id
1 'polypeptide(L)'
;MTSKVSSSGELLSRWRRIEEDEEENDDSDPSTVNHAFTMLISLPKDTHIWCGCSDVMGPLLETFYNFFRDDREDSPLKALWKRISREMRTCAQCISQHHQTQEMYEKEYECGSVGPLLAVLRKLDEQRVTTHLQEINLMIERGAYDQDRHHAEVVSVMYEVLMFPFFFDDMSLCTEFEKFIESIDNIHELAFAENQEFPGVYALLFLNRRVRVIGYRLARAMGKLRSATQLERLQPLLKKFIGILEMEGMPSASQDPRPRINLDRSSIWLGMTSLLEFLEGPAFEEGILEPYPIFVDTVLNHISGDSRNFRWLSIA
;
A
#
# COMPACT_ATOMS: atom_id res chain seq x y z
N MET A 1 31.73 -31.95 -17.58
CA MET A 1 31.91 -30.53 -17.93
C MET A 1 31.39 -29.72 -16.77
N THR A 2 32.28 -29.07 -16.03
CA THR A 2 31.99 -28.26 -14.84
C THR A 2 31.27 -26.97 -15.26
N SER A 3 30.00 -26.80 -14.86
CA SER A 3 29.27 -25.55 -15.05
C SER A 3 29.97 -24.44 -14.28
N LYS A 4 30.50 -23.47 -15.02
CA LYS A 4 31.17 -22.31 -14.44
C LYS A 4 30.06 -21.42 -13.88
N VAL A 5 29.88 -21.42 -12.57
CA VAL A 5 28.95 -20.51 -11.88
C VAL A 5 29.45 -19.10 -12.13
N SER A 6 28.76 -18.36 -13.00
CA SER A 6 29.07 -16.95 -13.28
C SER A 6 28.89 -16.16 -11.98
N SER A 7 29.84 -15.29 -11.67
CA SER A 7 29.77 -14.51 -10.43
C SER A 7 28.58 -13.55 -10.47
N SER A 8 27.93 -13.29 -9.33
CA SER A 8 26.78 -12.37 -9.24
C SER A 8 27.07 -11.00 -9.87
N GLY A 9 28.31 -10.49 -9.73
CA GLY A 9 28.74 -9.25 -10.38
C GLY A 9 28.84 -9.33 -11.91
N GLU A 10 29.21 -10.47 -12.47
CA GLU A 10 29.29 -10.70 -13.92
C GLU A 10 27.88 -10.80 -14.53
N LEU A 11 26.92 -11.39 -13.82
CA LEU A 11 25.53 -11.43 -14.24
C LEU A 11 24.87 -10.04 -14.16
N LEU A 12 25.09 -9.28 -13.08
CA LEU A 12 24.61 -7.90 -12.95
C LEU A 12 25.18 -7.00 -14.05
N SER A 13 26.47 -7.16 -14.37
CA SER A 13 27.12 -6.41 -15.45
C SER A 13 26.59 -6.79 -16.83
N ARG A 14 26.18 -8.06 -17.03
CA ARG A 14 25.55 -8.52 -18.27
C ARG A 14 24.12 -8.00 -18.40
N TRP A 15 23.35 -7.99 -17.32
CA TRP A 15 22.00 -7.43 -17.29
C TRP A 15 21.99 -5.94 -17.62
N ARG A 16 22.87 -5.16 -16.97
CA ARG A 16 23.00 -3.72 -17.25
C ARG A 16 23.38 -3.43 -18.70
N ARG A 17 24.23 -4.26 -19.33
CA ARG A 17 24.55 -4.11 -20.76
C ARG A 17 23.37 -4.39 -21.69
N ILE A 18 22.51 -5.34 -21.34
CA ILE A 18 21.33 -5.67 -22.17
C ILE A 18 20.35 -4.49 -22.16
N GLU A 19 20.18 -3.83 -21.02
CA GLU A 19 19.38 -2.61 -20.86
C GLU A 19 19.99 -1.40 -21.60
N GLU A 20 21.32 -1.31 -21.66
CA GLU A 20 22.04 -0.25 -22.40
C GLU A 20 22.10 -0.50 -23.94
N ASP A 21 21.91 -1.74 -24.41
CA ASP A 21 22.04 -2.16 -25.81
C ASP A 21 20.68 -2.34 -26.55
N GLU A 22 19.56 -1.85 -25.99
CA GLU A 22 18.18 -2.01 -26.53
C GLU A 22 17.92 -1.36 -27.91
N GLU A 23 18.90 -0.69 -28.53
CA GLU A 23 18.73 -0.12 -29.87
C GLU A 23 18.92 -1.12 -31.03
N GLU A 24 19.44 -2.34 -30.84
CA GLU A 24 19.79 -3.22 -31.97
C GLU A 24 19.42 -4.73 -31.91
N ASN A 25 18.74 -5.26 -30.88
CA ASN A 25 18.34 -6.68 -30.93
C ASN A 25 17.06 -7.03 -30.15
N ASP A 26 15.96 -7.24 -30.87
CA ASP A 26 14.63 -7.65 -30.40
C ASP A 26 14.53 -9.16 -30.09
N ASP A 27 15.63 -9.80 -29.69
CA ASP A 27 15.69 -11.23 -29.41
C ASP A 27 16.10 -11.45 -27.95
N SER A 28 15.18 -11.13 -27.03
CA SER A 28 15.34 -11.38 -25.60
C SER A 28 15.43 -12.89 -25.34
N ASP A 29 16.65 -13.45 -25.29
CA ASP A 29 16.86 -14.89 -25.05
C ASP A 29 16.13 -15.35 -23.77
N PRO A 30 15.14 -16.26 -23.86
CA PRO A 30 14.40 -16.80 -22.72
C PRO A 30 15.30 -17.43 -21.65
N SER A 31 16.52 -17.83 -22.03
CA SER A 31 17.51 -18.32 -21.10
C SER A 31 17.92 -17.24 -20.09
N THR A 32 18.01 -15.97 -20.51
CA THR A 32 18.46 -14.85 -19.67
C THR A 32 17.51 -14.59 -18.49
N VAL A 33 16.20 -14.60 -18.74
CA VAL A 33 15.16 -14.47 -17.70
C VAL A 33 15.28 -15.61 -16.68
N ASN A 34 15.42 -16.86 -17.14
CA ASN A 34 15.56 -18.01 -16.25
C ASN A 34 16.86 -17.95 -15.40
N HIS A 35 17.95 -17.42 -15.95
CA HIS A 35 19.18 -17.19 -15.20
C HIS A 35 19.00 -16.12 -14.12
N ALA A 36 18.24 -15.05 -14.37
CA ALA A 36 17.98 -14.03 -13.35
C ALA A 36 17.10 -14.54 -12.21
N PHE A 37 16.04 -15.29 -12.50
CA PHE A 37 15.26 -15.97 -11.47
C PHE A 37 16.16 -16.85 -10.59
N THR A 38 16.98 -17.69 -11.22
CA THR A 38 17.89 -18.59 -10.49
C THR A 38 18.89 -17.80 -9.65
N MET A 39 19.45 -16.71 -10.20
CA MET A 39 20.37 -15.83 -9.48
C MET A 39 19.70 -15.21 -8.26
N LEU A 40 18.56 -14.53 -8.42
CA LEU A 40 17.87 -13.81 -7.34
C LEU A 40 17.40 -14.77 -6.24
N ILE A 41 16.81 -15.91 -6.60
CA ILE A 41 16.31 -16.90 -5.63
C ILE A 41 17.46 -17.52 -4.82
N SER A 42 18.62 -17.72 -5.45
CA SER A 42 19.79 -18.34 -4.81
C SER A 42 20.62 -17.38 -3.96
N LEU A 43 20.30 -16.09 -3.93
CA LEU A 43 21.02 -15.12 -3.10
C LEU A 43 20.97 -15.51 -1.60
N PRO A 44 22.05 -15.24 -0.85
CA PRO A 44 22.09 -15.43 0.60
C PRO A 44 20.89 -14.78 1.29
N LYS A 45 20.40 -15.35 2.40
CA LYS A 45 19.16 -14.89 3.06
C LYS A 45 19.25 -13.48 3.64
N ASP A 46 20.45 -13.05 3.98
CA ASP A 46 20.85 -11.73 4.47
C ASP A 46 21.05 -10.72 3.34
N THR A 47 21.12 -11.16 2.08
CA THR A 47 21.15 -10.27 0.92
C THR A 47 19.73 -10.06 0.42
N HIS A 48 19.24 -8.82 0.55
CA HIS A 48 17.90 -8.46 0.08
C HIS A 48 17.91 -8.11 -1.40
N ILE A 49 16.99 -8.70 -2.17
CA ILE A 49 16.87 -8.54 -3.61
C ILE A 49 16.58 -7.08 -3.96
N TRP A 50 15.58 -6.48 -3.33
CA TRP A 50 15.21 -5.08 -3.62
C TRP A 50 16.27 -4.07 -3.17
N CYS A 51 17.06 -4.36 -2.14
CA CYS A 51 18.12 -3.44 -1.69
C CYS A 51 19.39 -3.51 -2.53
N GLY A 52 19.75 -4.68 -3.06
CA GLY A 52 21.03 -4.91 -3.73
C GLY A 52 20.95 -5.22 -5.23
N CYS A 53 19.77 -5.57 -5.73
CA CYS A 53 19.55 -6.03 -7.10
C CYS A 53 18.23 -5.47 -7.68
N SER A 54 17.84 -4.25 -7.29
CA SER A 54 16.65 -3.56 -7.81
C SER A 54 16.65 -3.48 -9.33
N ASP A 55 17.80 -3.19 -9.95
CA ASP A 55 17.99 -3.07 -11.40
C ASP A 55 17.60 -4.36 -12.14
N VAL A 56 17.74 -5.53 -11.51
CA VAL A 56 17.34 -6.82 -12.10
C VAL A 56 15.92 -7.20 -11.69
N MET A 57 15.53 -6.92 -10.45
CA MET A 57 14.21 -7.25 -9.94
C MET A 57 13.11 -6.41 -10.60
N GLY A 58 13.38 -5.15 -10.91
CA GLY A 58 12.42 -4.21 -11.48
C GLY A 58 11.85 -4.71 -12.82
N PRO A 59 12.67 -4.91 -13.86
CA PRO A 59 12.21 -5.46 -15.14
C PRO A 59 11.56 -6.84 -15.02
N LEU A 60 12.02 -7.68 -14.08
CA LEU A 60 11.41 -8.98 -13.82
C LEU A 60 9.97 -8.90 -13.30
N LEU A 61 9.51 -7.75 -12.80
CA LEU A 61 8.11 -7.58 -12.41
C LEU A 61 7.15 -7.82 -13.58
N GLU A 62 7.54 -7.56 -14.82
CA GLU A 62 6.68 -7.80 -16.00
C GLU A 62 6.23 -9.27 -16.11
N THR A 63 7.07 -10.19 -15.66
CA THR A 63 6.76 -11.62 -15.64
C THR A 63 5.60 -11.96 -14.69
N PHE A 64 5.33 -11.11 -13.69
CA PHE A 64 4.23 -11.28 -12.74
C PHE A 64 2.86 -11.09 -13.38
N TYR A 65 2.77 -10.52 -14.58
CA TYR A 65 1.50 -10.44 -15.32
C TYR A 65 0.80 -11.81 -15.41
N ASN A 66 1.58 -12.89 -15.52
CA ASN A 66 1.05 -14.26 -15.60
C ASN A 66 0.97 -14.98 -14.24
N PHE A 67 1.16 -14.30 -13.11
CA PHE A 67 1.28 -14.93 -11.80
C PHE A 67 0.09 -15.83 -11.44
N PHE A 68 -1.14 -15.36 -11.66
CA PHE A 68 -2.34 -16.16 -11.37
C PHE A 68 -2.68 -17.19 -12.46
N ARG A 69 -2.00 -17.15 -13.61
CA ARG A 69 -2.14 -18.14 -14.69
C ARG A 69 -1.16 -19.30 -14.54
N ASP A 70 -0.15 -19.14 -13.69
CA ASP A 70 0.80 -20.19 -13.37
C ASP A 70 0.29 -21.04 -12.19
N ASP A 71 -0.21 -22.23 -12.52
CA ASP A 71 -0.75 -23.20 -11.57
C ASP A 71 0.34 -23.95 -10.78
N ARG A 72 1.62 -23.78 -11.14
CA ARG A 72 2.73 -24.48 -10.50
C ARG A 72 3.20 -23.72 -9.26
N GLU A 73 2.93 -24.28 -8.09
CA GLU A 73 3.38 -23.73 -6.80
C GLU A 73 4.91 -23.68 -6.64
N ASP A 74 5.63 -24.56 -7.34
CA ASP A 74 7.10 -24.64 -7.33
C ASP A 74 7.76 -23.82 -8.44
N SER A 75 7.01 -22.99 -9.17
CA SER A 75 7.57 -22.20 -10.25
C SER A 75 8.57 -21.15 -9.74
N PRO A 76 9.56 -20.76 -10.58
CA PRO A 76 10.50 -19.69 -10.21
C PRO A 76 9.80 -18.37 -9.86
N LEU A 77 8.66 -18.09 -10.50
CA LEU A 77 7.87 -16.89 -10.24
C LEU A 77 7.27 -16.91 -8.82
N LYS A 78 6.65 -18.03 -8.42
CA LYS A 78 6.11 -18.21 -7.06
C LYS A 78 7.21 -18.21 -6.00
N ALA A 79 8.33 -18.87 -6.30
CA ALA A 79 9.49 -18.93 -5.42
C ALA A 79 10.12 -17.55 -5.21
N LEU A 80 10.26 -16.75 -6.27
CA LEU A 80 10.76 -15.38 -6.20
C LEU A 80 9.81 -14.50 -5.40
N TRP A 81 8.50 -14.55 -5.67
CA TRP A 81 7.51 -13.79 -4.90
C TRP A 81 7.59 -14.10 -3.41
N LYS A 82 7.64 -15.39 -3.04
CA LYS A 82 7.79 -15.81 -1.65
C LYS A 82 9.07 -15.27 -1.02
N ARG A 83 10.16 -15.22 -1.79
CA ARG A 83 11.45 -14.69 -1.35
C ARG A 83 11.37 -13.20 -1.05
N ILE A 84 10.96 -12.37 -2.01
CA ILE A 84 10.87 -10.92 -1.83
C ILE A 84 9.81 -10.53 -0.79
N SER A 85 8.72 -11.31 -0.69
CA SER A 85 7.69 -11.14 0.33
C SER A 85 8.26 -11.24 1.74
N ARG A 86 9.15 -12.22 1.98
CA ARG A 86 9.78 -12.42 3.28
C ARG A 86 10.76 -11.29 3.63
N GLU A 87 11.47 -10.76 2.65
CA GLU A 87 12.41 -9.64 2.86
C GLU A 87 11.65 -8.36 3.23
N MET A 88 10.56 -8.06 2.51
CA MET A 88 9.71 -6.91 2.80
C MET A 88 9.06 -6.97 4.20
N ARG A 89 8.86 -8.15 4.78
CA ARG A 89 8.35 -8.26 6.16
C ARG A 89 9.24 -7.60 7.19
N THR A 90 10.53 -7.40 6.93
CA THR A 90 11.50 -6.88 7.93
C THR A 90 12.32 -5.71 7.42
N CYS A 91 12.10 -5.26 6.18
CA CYS A 91 12.92 -4.25 5.53
C CYS A 91 12.07 -3.19 4.82
N ALA A 92 11.95 -2.02 5.45
CA ALA A 92 11.27 -0.86 4.88
C ALA A 92 11.87 -0.43 3.53
N GLN A 93 13.20 -0.52 3.34
CA GLN A 93 13.82 -0.20 2.05
C GLN A 93 13.34 -1.13 0.93
N CYS A 94 13.15 -2.43 1.20
CA CYS A 94 12.60 -3.35 0.20
C CYS A 94 11.18 -2.95 -0.19
N ILE A 95 10.36 -2.59 0.80
CA ILE A 95 8.99 -2.09 0.59
C ILE A 95 9.03 -0.83 -0.28
N SER A 96 9.87 0.16 0.07
CA SER A 96 9.97 1.41 -0.69
C SER A 96 10.36 1.17 -2.13
N GLN A 97 11.40 0.36 -2.38
CA GLN A 97 11.86 0.07 -3.74
C GLN A 97 10.79 -0.66 -4.55
N HIS A 98 10.14 -1.67 -3.97
CA HIS A 98 9.06 -2.42 -4.62
C HIS A 98 7.91 -1.51 -5.10
N HIS A 99 7.42 -0.63 -4.22
CA HIS A 99 6.33 0.29 -4.58
C HIS A 99 6.80 1.46 -5.47
N GLN A 100 8.04 1.94 -5.32
CA GLN A 100 8.62 2.95 -6.21
C GLN A 100 8.76 2.43 -7.65
N THR A 101 9.16 1.18 -7.82
CA THR A 101 9.20 0.56 -9.14
C THR A 101 7.79 0.48 -9.74
N GLN A 102 6.76 0.09 -8.97
CA GLN A 102 5.38 0.11 -9.46
C GLN A 102 4.89 1.52 -9.84
N GLU A 103 5.23 2.53 -9.04
CA GLU A 103 4.91 3.95 -9.32
C GLU A 103 5.62 4.45 -10.58
N MET A 104 6.86 4.02 -10.81
CA MET A 104 7.60 4.28 -12.04
C MET A 104 6.87 3.68 -13.25
N TYR A 105 6.46 2.41 -13.17
CA TYR A 105 5.68 1.75 -14.22
C TYR A 105 4.39 2.51 -14.55
N GLU A 106 3.68 3.02 -13.54
CA GLU A 106 2.46 3.82 -13.73
C GLU A 106 2.71 5.17 -14.42
N LYS A 107 3.87 5.80 -14.17
CA LYS A 107 4.22 7.12 -14.73
C LYS A 107 4.84 7.05 -16.12
N GLU A 108 5.65 6.02 -16.38
CA GLU A 108 6.44 5.92 -17.61
C GLU A 108 5.70 5.22 -18.75
N TYR A 109 4.72 4.35 -18.44
CA TYR A 109 4.02 3.55 -19.45
C TYR A 109 2.53 3.91 -19.55
N GLU A 110 1.95 3.67 -20.73
CA GLU A 110 0.52 3.87 -20.94
C GLU A 110 -0.31 2.89 -20.09
N CYS A 111 -1.33 3.42 -19.40
CA CYS A 111 -2.22 2.66 -18.51
C CYS A 111 -2.87 1.44 -19.18
N GLY A 112 -3.19 1.51 -20.48
CA GLY A 112 -3.75 0.38 -21.22
C GLY A 112 -2.81 -0.82 -21.33
N SER A 113 -1.50 -0.58 -21.30
CA SER A 113 -0.46 -1.59 -21.42
C SER A 113 -0.05 -2.14 -20.05
N VAL A 114 0.23 -1.25 -19.09
CA VAL A 114 0.80 -1.63 -17.79
C VAL A 114 -0.26 -1.86 -16.70
N GLY A 115 -1.46 -1.30 -16.86
CA GLY A 115 -2.55 -1.42 -15.88
C GLY A 115 -2.92 -2.85 -15.49
N PRO A 116 -2.99 -3.81 -16.43
CA PRO A 116 -3.22 -5.21 -16.09
C PRO A 116 -2.13 -5.84 -15.21
N LEU A 117 -0.85 -5.49 -15.42
CA LEU A 117 0.26 -5.94 -14.57
C LEU A 117 0.14 -5.34 -13.17
N LEU A 118 -0.06 -4.02 -13.07
CA LEU A 118 -0.22 -3.33 -11.79
C LEU A 118 -1.43 -3.86 -11.00
N ALA A 119 -2.52 -4.24 -11.68
CA ALA A 119 -3.66 -4.87 -11.04
C ALA A 119 -3.31 -6.24 -10.43
N VAL A 120 -2.44 -7.03 -11.08
CA VAL A 120 -1.94 -8.30 -10.53
C VAL A 120 -1.03 -8.04 -9.33
N LEU A 121 -0.06 -7.14 -9.46
CA LEU A 121 0.86 -6.79 -8.37
C LEU A 121 0.12 -6.26 -7.15
N ARG A 122 -0.85 -5.36 -7.34
CA ARG A 122 -1.70 -4.84 -6.26
C ARG A 122 -2.44 -5.96 -5.52
N LYS A 123 -3.00 -6.94 -6.24
CA LYS A 123 -3.66 -8.10 -5.61
C LYS A 123 -2.68 -8.94 -4.79
N LEU A 124 -1.46 -9.12 -5.29
CA LEU A 124 -0.41 -9.87 -4.59
C LEU A 124 0.05 -9.14 -3.33
N ASP A 125 0.24 -7.83 -3.40
CA ASP A 125 0.59 -7.00 -2.25
C ASP A 125 -0.52 -7.01 -1.19
N GLU A 126 -1.78 -6.82 -1.60
CA GLU A 126 -2.93 -6.92 -0.69
C GLU A 126 -2.97 -8.29 0.00
N GLN A 127 -2.75 -9.39 -0.74
CA GLN A 127 -2.69 -10.74 -0.16
C GLN A 127 -1.52 -10.92 0.81
N ARG A 128 -0.32 -10.49 0.43
CA ARG A 128 0.89 -10.60 1.25
C ARG A 128 0.75 -9.84 2.55
N VAL A 129 0.34 -8.57 2.48
CA VAL A 129 0.21 -7.70 3.65
C VAL A 129 -0.91 -8.19 4.56
N THR A 130 -2.06 -8.61 4.01
CA THR A 130 -3.14 -9.20 4.81
C THR A 130 -2.67 -10.43 5.57
N THR A 131 -1.96 -11.34 4.91
CA THR A 131 -1.45 -12.57 5.54
C THR A 131 -0.46 -12.23 6.65
N HIS A 132 0.42 -11.24 6.45
CA HIS A 132 1.36 -10.80 7.47
C HIS A 132 0.66 -10.20 8.69
N LEU A 133 -0.35 -9.34 8.47
CA LEU A 133 -1.16 -8.78 9.55
C LEU A 133 -1.88 -9.86 10.35
N GLN A 134 -2.47 -10.86 9.68
CA GLN A 134 -3.13 -11.99 10.34
C GLN A 134 -2.16 -12.78 11.23
N GLU A 135 -0.95 -13.03 10.75
CA GLU A 135 0.08 -13.74 11.52
C GLU A 135 0.49 -12.95 12.78
N ILE A 136 0.68 -11.63 12.67
CA ILE A 136 1.03 -10.77 13.82
C ILE A 136 -0.15 -10.68 14.79
N ASN A 137 -1.36 -10.44 14.31
CA ASN A 137 -2.56 -10.37 15.16
C ASN A 137 -2.73 -11.67 15.96
N LEU A 138 -2.63 -12.81 15.30
CA LEU A 138 -2.70 -14.13 15.94
C LEU A 138 -1.58 -14.33 16.98
N MET A 139 -0.38 -13.82 16.70
CA MET A 139 0.75 -13.89 17.62
C MET A 139 0.50 -13.05 18.89
N ILE A 140 -0.05 -11.83 18.73
CA ILE A 140 -0.43 -10.95 19.84
C ILE A 140 -1.56 -11.57 20.66
N GLU A 141 -2.62 -12.05 20.02
CA GLU A 141 -3.77 -12.71 20.68
C GLU A 141 -3.34 -13.92 21.52
N ARG A 142 -2.33 -14.67 21.07
CA ARG A 142 -1.78 -15.82 21.78
C ARG A 142 -0.77 -15.45 22.88
N GLY A 143 -0.46 -14.18 23.06
CA GLY A 143 0.57 -13.72 23.99
C GLY A 143 2.00 -14.15 23.62
N ALA A 144 2.24 -14.50 22.36
CA ALA A 144 3.56 -14.90 21.86
C ALA A 144 4.38 -13.72 21.32
N TYR A 145 3.80 -12.51 21.33
CA TYR A 145 4.46 -11.29 20.89
C TYR A 145 5.57 -10.87 21.84
N ASP A 146 6.78 -10.76 21.30
CA ASP A 146 8.00 -10.29 21.94
C ASP A 146 8.49 -9.04 21.22
N GLN A 147 8.61 -7.92 21.95
CA GLN A 147 8.99 -6.62 21.39
C GLN A 147 10.37 -6.65 20.75
N ASP A 148 11.37 -7.26 21.39
CA ASP A 148 12.75 -7.25 20.91
C ASP A 148 12.92 -8.09 19.65
N ARG A 149 12.15 -9.18 19.54
CA ARG A 149 12.24 -10.11 18.40
C ARG A 149 11.43 -9.68 17.20
N HIS A 150 10.26 -9.08 17.42
CA HIS A 150 9.29 -8.80 16.35
C HIS A 150 9.20 -7.32 15.98
N HIS A 151 10.03 -6.45 16.58
CA HIS A 151 10.04 -5.02 16.29
C HIS A 151 10.13 -4.71 14.79
N ALA A 152 11.08 -5.34 14.09
CA ALA A 152 11.30 -5.11 12.67
C ALA A 152 10.06 -5.44 11.82
N GLU A 153 9.32 -6.49 12.18
CA GLU A 153 8.10 -6.89 11.47
C GLU A 153 6.95 -5.91 11.68
N VAL A 154 6.72 -5.52 12.94
CA VAL A 154 5.70 -4.53 13.31
C VAL A 154 5.96 -3.18 12.63
N VAL A 155 7.21 -2.70 12.69
CA VAL A 155 7.56 -1.42 12.06
C VAL A 155 7.43 -1.49 10.54
N SER A 156 7.85 -2.59 9.90
CA SER A 156 7.80 -2.72 8.44
C SER A 156 6.36 -2.78 7.92
N VAL A 157 5.48 -3.56 8.54
CA VAL A 157 4.07 -3.64 8.10
C VAL A 157 3.31 -2.34 8.38
N MET A 158 3.60 -1.67 9.51
CA MET A 158 3.02 -0.38 9.83
C MET A 158 3.50 0.70 8.84
N TYR A 159 4.80 0.73 8.54
CA TYR A 159 5.37 1.59 7.52
C TYR A 159 4.67 1.37 6.17
N GLU A 160 4.56 0.12 5.73
CA GLU A 160 3.97 -0.22 4.45
C GLU A 160 2.52 0.26 4.32
N VAL A 161 1.65 -0.09 5.28
CA VAL A 161 0.23 0.28 5.19
C VAL A 161 0.03 1.79 5.33
N LEU A 162 0.79 2.47 6.19
CA LEU A 162 0.63 3.91 6.42
C LEU A 162 1.34 4.78 5.36
N MET A 163 2.36 4.29 4.67
CA MET A 163 2.97 4.99 3.54
C MET A 163 2.15 4.86 2.26
N PHE A 164 1.49 3.72 2.06
CA PHE A 164 0.80 3.37 0.83
C PHE A 164 -0.72 3.21 1.06
N PRO A 165 -1.46 4.33 1.18
CA PRO A 165 -2.87 4.32 1.60
C PRO A 165 -3.82 3.59 0.65
N PHE A 166 -3.41 3.23 -0.58
CA PHE A 166 -4.25 2.41 -1.47
C PHE A 166 -4.62 1.05 -0.85
N PHE A 167 -3.86 0.57 0.13
CA PHE A 167 -4.17 -0.65 0.89
C PHE A 167 -5.50 -0.56 1.65
N PHE A 168 -5.92 0.63 2.09
CA PHE A 168 -7.20 0.83 2.77
C PHE A 168 -8.40 0.63 1.83
N ASP A 169 -8.19 0.48 0.52
CA ASP A 169 -9.25 0.11 -0.41
C ASP A 169 -9.58 -1.39 -0.39
N ASP A 170 -8.75 -2.24 0.23
CA ASP A 170 -9.03 -3.67 0.42
C ASP A 170 -9.64 -3.92 1.81
N MET A 171 -10.87 -4.46 1.84
CA MET A 171 -11.62 -4.56 3.08
C MET A 171 -11.04 -5.62 4.05
N SER A 172 -10.50 -6.71 3.51
CA SER A 172 -9.90 -7.78 4.32
C SER A 172 -8.63 -7.30 5.01
N LEU A 173 -7.77 -6.58 4.28
CA LEU A 173 -6.56 -5.96 4.81
C LEU A 173 -6.92 -4.90 5.85
N CYS A 174 -7.84 -4.00 5.51
CA CYS A 174 -8.27 -2.93 6.41
C CYS A 174 -8.79 -3.49 7.75
N THR A 175 -9.61 -4.55 7.72
CA THR A 175 -10.11 -5.22 8.93
C THR A 175 -8.99 -5.77 9.82
N GLU A 176 -7.97 -6.38 9.23
CA GLU A 176 -6.83 -6.91 9.98
C GLU A 176 -5.90 -5.79 10.48
N PHE A 177 -5.76 -4.72 9.70
CA PHE A 177 -4.99 -3.55 10.09
C PHE A 177 -5.62 -2.79 11.27
N GLU A 178 -6.95 -2.68 11.32
CA GLU A 178 -7.67 -2.08 12.45
C GLU A 178 -7.34 -2.80 13.77
N LYS A 179 -7.38 -4.13 13.78
CA LYS A 179 -7.01 -4.94 14.95
C LYS A 179 -5.54 -4.78 15.33
N PHE A 180 -4.67 -4.78 14.31
CA PHE A 180 -3.23 -4.65 14.47
C PHE A 180 -2.87 -3.32 15.11
N ILE A 181 -3.30 -2.19 14.53
CA ILE A 181 -2.90 -0.87 15.00
C ILE A 181 -3.46 -0.57 16.39
N GLU A 182 -4.68 -1.04 16.71
CA GLU A 182 -5.23 -0.93 18.05
C GLU A 182 -4.40 -1.72 19.07
N SER A 183 -4.02 -2.95 18.74
CA SER A 183 -3.23 -3.80 19.64
C SER A 183 -1.82 -3.23 19.86
N ILE A 184 -1.17 -2.79 18.79
CA ILE A 184 0.16 -2.17 18.86
C ILE A 184 0.11 -0.85 19.62
N ASP A 185 -0.92 -0.03 19.43
CA ASP A 185 -1.07 1.22 20.19
C ASP A 185 -1.24 0.98 21.69
N ASN A 186 -2.00 -0.05 22.07
CA ASN A 186 -2.17 -0.42 23.47
C ASN A 186 -0.88 -0.95 24.12
N ILE A 187 0.04 -1.51 23.32
CA ILE A 187 1.31 -2.07 23.82
C ILE A 187 2.41 -1.00 23.87
N HIS A 188 2.50 -0.16 22.84
CA HIS A 188 3.66 0.73 22.62
C HIS A 188 3.36 2.23 22.73
N GLU A 189 2.08 2.63 22.80
CA GLU A 189 1.65 4.03 22.69
C GLU A 189 2.26 4.75 21.47
N LEU A 190 1.69 4.52 20.29
CA LEU A 190 2.25 4.98 19.02
C LEU A 190 2.40 6.51 18.98
N ALA A 191 3.62 6.94 18.67
CA ALA A 191 3.98 8.32 18.39
C ALA A 191 5.00 8.37 17.24
N PHE A 192 4.99 9.45 16.48
CA PHE A 192 5.98 9.67 15.44
C PHE A 192 7.24 10.34 15.99
N ALA A 193 8.37 10.05 15.35
CA ALA A 193 9.53 10.91 15.44
C ALA A 193 9.26 12.22 14.67
N GLU A 194 9.98 13.29 15.00
CA GLU A 194 9.79 14.59 14.35
C GLU A 194 9.96 14.49 12.82
N ASN A 195 9.13 15.21 12.07
CA ASN A 195 9.17 15.36 10.61
C ASN A 195 8.97 14.08 9.78
N GLN A 196 8.22 13.10 10.29
CA GLN A 196 7.80 11.94 9.49
C GLN A 196 6.44 12.17 8.83
N GLU A 197 6.32 11.83 7.55
CA GLU A 197 5.06 11.91 6.80
C GLU A 197 4.54 10.52 6.45
N PHE A 198 3.33 10.19 6.93
CA PHE A 198 2.64 8.94 6.66
C PHE A 198 1.21 9.22 6.16
N PRO A 199 0.97 9.36 4.85
CA PRO A 199 -0.33 9.77 4.31
C PRO A 199 -1.50 8.88 4.75
N GLY A 200 -1.27 7.59 4.95
CA GLY A 200 -2.26 6.63 5.45
C GLY A 200 -2.77 6.90 6.87
N VAL A 201 -2.10 7.75 7.66
CA VAL A 201 -2.62 8.20 8.96
C VAL A 201 -3.98 8.90 8.80
N TYR A 202 -4.15 9.71 7.76
CA TYR A 202 -5.42 10.38 7.50
C TYR A 202 -6.51 9.39 7.02
N ALA A 203 -6.14 8.25 6.44
CA ALA A 203 -7.10 7.19 6.13
C ALA A 203 -7.71 6.55 7.39
N LEU A 204 -6.97 6.52 8.51
CA LEU A 204 -7.46 6.03 9.80
C LEU A 204 -8.65 6.84 10.34
N LEU A 205 -8.80 8.09 9.90
CA LEU A 205 -9.91 8.96 10.33
C LEU A 205 -11.27 8.40 9.87
N PHE A 206 -11.30 7.59 8.82
CA PHE A 206 -12.52 7.01 8.25
C PHE A 206 -12.89 5.66 8.88
N LEU A 207 -11.98 5.07 9.65
CA LEU A 207 -12.11 3.74 10.21
C LEU A 207 -12.97 3.73 11.48
N ASN A 208 -13.03 2.56 12.14
CA ASN A 208 -13.79 2.39 13.36
C ASN A 208 -13.38 3.40 14.46
N ARG A 209 -14.26 3.60 15.44
CA ARG A 209 -14.09 4.64 16.49
C ARG A 209 -12.72 4.58 17.20
N ARG A 210 -12.20 3.39 17.52
CA ARG A 210 -10.95 3.27 18.28
C ARG A 210 -9.76 3.67 17.42
N VAL A 211 -9.72 3.15 16.18
CA VAL A 211 -8.67 3.46 15.21
C VAL A 211 -8.71 4.94 14.81
N ARG A 212 -9.89 5.55 14.72
CA ARG A 212 -10.04 7.00 14.49
C ARG A 212 -9.39 7.85 15.56
N VAL A 213 -9.48 7.46 16.84
CA VAL A 213 -8.82 8.18 17.94
C VAL A 213 -7.29 8.13 17.79
N ILE A 214 -6.75 6.95 17.44
CA ILE A 214 -5.32 6.77 17.14
C ILE A 214 -4.92 7.66 15.95
N GLY A 215 -5.67 7.57 14.85
CA GLY A 215 -5.47 8.37 13.64
C GLY A 215 -5.48 9.88 13.92
N TYR A 216 -6.42 10.36 14.73
CA TYR A 216 -6.50 11.78 15.10
C TYR A 216 -5.27 12.22 15.91
N ARG A 217 -4.84 11.41 16.89
CA ARG A 217 -3.63 11.69 17.70
C ARG A 217 -2.38 11.75 16.82
N LEU A 218 -2.23 10.79 15.91
CA LEU A 218 -1.12 10.70 14.97
C LEU A 218 -1.13 11.84 13.95
N ALA A 219 -2.29 12.17 13.36
CA ALA A 219 -2.44 13.28 12.43
C ALA A 219 -2.10 14.62 13.10
N ARG A 220 -2.48 14.82 14.36
CA ARG A 220 -2.12 16.00 15.14
C ARG A 220 -0.61 16.14 15.34
N ALA A 221 0.09 15.03 15.52
CA ALA A 221 1.55 15.03 15.62
C ALA A 221 2.23 15.37 14.28
N MET A 222 1.65 14.95 13.15
CA MET A 222 2.13 15.32 11.80
C MET A 222 1.83 16.78 11.43
N GLY A 223 0.80 17.38 12.03
CA GLY A 223 0.39 18.75 11.78
C GLY A 223 -0.59 18.89 10.62
N LYS A 224 -0.74 20.13 10.13
CA LYS A 224 -1.70 20.46 9.07
C LYS A 224 -1.12 20.21 7.68
N LEU A 225 -2.00 19.79 6.78
CA LEU A 225 -1.75 19.64 5.35
C LEU A 225 -1.86 20.99 4.67
N ARG A 226 -0.75 21.45 4.09
CA ARG A 226 -0.61 22.81 3.54
C ARG A 226 -0.86 22.88 2.04
N SER A 227 -0.65 21.78 1.32
CA SER A 227 -0.77 21.72 -0.14
C SER A 227 -1.51 20.48 -0.62
N ALA A 228 -2.08 20.54 -1.82
CA ALA A 228 -2.75 19.40 -2.46
C ALA A 228 -1.83 18.20 -2.69
N THR A 229 -0.53 18.43 -2.88
CA THR A 229 0.47 17.36 -3.05
C THR A 229 0.54 16.42 -1.84
N GLN A 230 0.28 16.91 -0.63
CA GLN A 230 0.26 16.07 0.57
C GLN A 230 -1.00 15.17 0.64
N LEU A 231 -2.03 15.48 -0.15
CA LEU A 231 -3.23 14.67 -0.31
C LEU A 231 -3.16 13.70 -1.49
N GLU A 232 -2.18 13.82 -2.38
CA GLU A 232 -2.11 13.08 -3.66
C GLU A 232 -2.29 11.56 -3.46
N ARG A 233 -1.58 10.98 -2.50
CA ARG A 233 -1.67 9.53 -2.20
C ARG A 233 -3.05 9.11 -1.64
N LEU A 234 -3.80 10.02 -1.03
CA LEU A 234 -5.14 9.77 -0.51
C LEU A 234 -6.24 9.97 -1.56
N GLN A 235 -5.94 10.63 -2.69
CA GLN A 235 -6.94 10.96 -3.71
C GLN A 235 -7.78 9.76 -4.17
N PRO A 236 -7.22 8.54 -4.39
CA PRO A 236 -8.04 7.39 -4.78
C PRO A 236 -9.12 7.03 -3.77
N LEU A 237 -8.80 7.08 -2.46
CA LEU A 237 -9.76 6.84 -1.39
C LEU A 237 -10.79 7.97 -1.28
N LEU A 238 -10.33 9.22 -1.35
CA LEU A 238 -11.19 10.40 -1.27
C LEU A 238 -12.21 10.41 -2.41
N LYS A 239 -11.78 10.15 -3.64
CA LYS A 239 -12.66 10.00 -4.81
C LYS A 239 -13.75 8.97 -4.56
N LYS A 240 -13.37 7.82 -4.01
CA LYS A 240 -14.32 6.74 -3.70
C LYS A 240 -15.30 7.14 -2.61
N PHE A 241 -14.82 7.71 -1.51
CA PHE A 241 -15.65 8.13 -0.39
C PHE A 241 -16.61 9.26 -0.77
N ILE A 242 -16.15 10.26 -1.51
CA ILE A 242 -17.00 11.34 -2.02
C ILE A 242 -18.03 10.78 -3.00
N GLY A 243 -17.67 9.85 -3.89
CA GLY A 243 -18.64 9.16 -4.75
C GLY A 243 -19.72 8.40 -3.99
N ILE A 244 -19.38 7.77 -2.86
CA ILE A 244 -20.37 7.12 -1.96
C ILE A 244 -21.27 8.17 -1.29
N LEU A 245 -20.74 9.33 -0.93
CA LEU A 245 -21.53 10.43 -0.38
C LEU A 245 -22.45 11.08 -1.43
N GLU A 246 -22.06 11.08 -2.70
CA GLU A 246 -22.88 11.58 -3.80
C GLU A 246 -24.02 10.61 -4.15
N MET A 247 -23.72 9.32 -4.30
CA MET A 247 -24.70 8.33 -4.73
C MET A 247 -25.64 7.90 -3.59
N GLU A 248 -26.96 8.13 -3.76
CA GLU A 248 -28.00 7.51 -2.93
C GLU A 248 -28.10 6.00 -3.24
N GLY A 249 -27.17 5.22 -2.69
CA GLY A 249 -27.26 3.76 -2.64
C GLY A 249 -27.05 3.06 -3.98
N MET A 250 -25.96 2.30 -4.08
CA MET A 250 -25.99 0.88 -4.45
C MET A 250 -24.54 0.39 -4.41
N PRO A 251 -24.20 -0.63 -3.59
CA PRO A 251 -22.95 -1.32 -3.77
C PRO A 251 -23.00 -2.06 -5.11
N SER A 252 -22.06 -1.78 -5.99
CA SER A 252 -21.80 -2.68 -7.11
C SER A 252 -21.20 -3.95 -6.52
N ALA A 253 -21.97 -5.04 -6.51
CA ALA A 253 -21.52 -6.34 -6.05
C ALA A 253 -20.42 -6.84 -7.01
N SER A 254 -19.18 -6.47 -6.73
CA SER A 254 -18.03 -7.05 -7.39
C SER A 254 -17.93 -8.52 -6.99
N GLN A 255 -17.80 -9.42 -7.97
CA GLN A 255 -17.52 -10.84 -7.75
C GLN A 255 -16.03 -11.09 -7.43
N ASP A 256 -15.24 -10.04 -7.20
CA ASP A 256 -13.84 -10.20 -6.83
C ASP A 256 -13.73 -10.89 -5.46
N PRO A 257 -12.91 -11.97 -5.31
CA PRO A 257 -12.69 -12.63 -4.03
C PRO A 257 -12.17 -11.70 -2.93
N ARG A 258 -11.63 -10.52 -3.29
CA ARG A 258 -11.17 -9.49 -2.35
C ARG A 258 -12.07 -8.26 -2.38
N PRO A 259 -13.04 -8.15 -1.45
CA PRO A 259 -14.00 -7.05 -1.44
C PRO A 259 -13.30 -5.72 -1.21
N ARG A 260 -13.69 -4.72 -1.99
CA ARG A 260 -13.21 -3.35 -1.82
C ARG A 260 -13.89 -2.71 -0.61
N ILE A 261 -13.24 -1.76 0.06
CA ILE A 261 -13.78 -1.08 1.23
C ILE A 261 -15.15 -0.45 0.93
N ASN A 262 -16.12 -0.65 1.81
CA ASN A 262 -17.44 -0.06 1.68
C ASN A 262 -17.92 0.38 3.06
N LEU A 263 -17.65 1.64 3.37
CA LEU A 263 -18.03 2.26 4.64
C LEU A 263 -19.46 2.81 4.54
N ASP A 264 -20.16 2.81 5.68
CA ASP A 264 -21.43 3.52 5.77
C ASP A 264 -21.21 5.04 5.65
N ARG A 265 -22.23 5.75 5.16
CA ARG A 265 -22.16 7.20 4.93
C ARG A 265 -21.84 7.98 6.21
N SER A 266 -22.29 7.52 7.38
CA SER A 266 -22.01 8.21 8.64
C SER A 266 -20.54 8.11 9.02
N SER A 267 -19.92 6.95 8.85
CA SER A 267 -18.47 6.77 9.04
C SER A 267 -17.66 7.63 8.08
N ILE A 268 -18.06 7.69 6.80
CA ILE A 268 -17.40 8.54 5.81
C ILE A 268 -17.52 10.02 6.19
N TRP A 269 -18.72 10.48 6.57
CA TRP A 269 -18.92 11.87 6.98
C TRP A 269 -18.05 12.26 8.18
N LEU A 270 -18.00 11.41 9.20
CA LEU A 270 -17.16 11.67 10.37
C LEU A 270 -15.67 11.72 10.01
N GLY A 271 -15.22 10.84 9.11
CA GLY A 271 -13.86 10.86 8.57
C GLY A 271 -13.57 12.15 7.80
N MET A 272 -14.48 12.57 6.90
CA MET A 272 -14.35 13.82 6.14
C MET A 272 -14.30 15.03 7.07
N THR A 273 -15.21 15.13 8.05
CA THR A 273 -15.20 16.23 9.03
C THR A 273 -13.88 16.28 9.80
N SER A 274 -13.38 15.13 10.24
CA SER A 274 -12.08 15.05 10.94
C SER A 274 -10.92 15.48 10.04
N LEU A 275 -10.92 15.03 8.77
CA LEU A 275 -9.87 15.39 7.80
C LEU A 275 -9.84 16.90 7.53
N LEU A 276 -11.01 17.54 7.38
CA LEU A 276 -11.11 18.97 7.13
C LEU A 276 -10.45 19.84 8.22
N GLU A 277 -10.40 19.37 9.47
CA GLU A 277 -9.70 20.08 10.56
C GLU A 277 -8.19 20.20 10.33
N PHE A 278 -7.61 19.27 9.56
CA PHE A 278 -6.19 19.22 9.25
C PHE A 278 -5.82 19.90 7.94
N LEU A 279 -6.78 20.36 7.13
CA LEU A 279 -6.49 21.05 5.87
C LEU A 279 -6.28 22.54 6.07
N GLU A 280 -5.23 23.10 5.49
CA GLU A 280 -5.11 24.54 5.24
C GLU A 280 -5.79 24.90 3.91
N GLY A 281 -5.96 26.21 3.66
CA GLY A 281 -6.69 26.73 2.49
C GLY A 281 -6.30 26.07 1.17
N PRO A 282 -5.00 26.05 0.78
CA PRO A 282 -4.61 25.47 -0.51
C PRO A 282 -4.86 23.95 -0.58
N ALA A 283 -4.62 23.21 0.49
CA ALA A 283 -4.91 21.77 0.53
C ALA A 283 -6.41 21.48 0.39
N PHE A 284 -7.28 22.34 0.94
CA PHE A 284 -8.72 22.20 0.79
C PHE A 284 -9.21 22.59 -0.61
N GLU A 285 -8.77 23.73 -1.12
CA GLU A 285 -9.19 24.26 -2.42
C GLU A 285 -8.71 23.35 -3.57
N GLU A 286 -7.39 23.20 -3.72
CA GLU A 286 -6.76 22.44 -4.81
C GLU A 286 -6.87 20.92 -4.60
N GLY A 287 -6.91 20.47 -3.34
CA GLY A 287 -6.90 19.03 -3.01
C GLY A 287 -8.28 18.39 -2.84
N ILE A 288 -9.33 19.18 -2.59
CA ILE A 288 -10.70 18.66 -2.41
C ILE A 288 -11.70 19.33 -3.35
N LEU A 289 -11.74 20.67 -3.39
CA LEU A 289 -12.78 21.36 -4.17
C LEU A 289 -12.57 21.28 -5.68
N GLU A 290 -11.32 21.46 -6.15
CA GLU A 290 -11.01 21.36 -7.59
C GLU A 290 -11.23 19.94 -8.15
N PRO A 291 -10.75 18.85 -7.50
CA PRO A 291 -10.96 17.50 -8.00
C PRO A 291 -12.40 17.01 -7.82
N TYR A 292 -13.12 17.56 -6.83
CA TYR A 292 -14.49 17.15 -6.49
C TYR A 292 -15.44 18.36 -6.34
N PRO A 293 -15.80 19.07 -7.43
CA PRO A 293 -16.64 20.27 -7.34
C PRO A 293 -18.00 20.03 -6.67
N ILE A 294 -18.54 18.81 -6.79
CA ILE A 294 -19.82 18.39 -6.19
C ILE A 294 -19.77 18.24 -4.67
N PHE A 295 -18.58 18.26 -4.07
CA PHE A 295 -18.42 18.10 -2.62
C PHE A 295 -19.13 19.21 -1.84
N VAL A 296 -19.16 20.44 -2.37
CA VAL A 296 -19.87 21.58 -1.75
C VAL A 296 -21.37 21.28 -1.66
N ASP A 297 -21.99 20.87 -2.76
CA ASP A 297 -23.42 20.53 -2.78
C ASP A 297 -23.72 19.35 -1.85
N THR A 298 -22.82 18.38 -1.81
CA THR A 298 -22.92 17.21 -0.92
C THR A 298 -22.92 17.62 0.56
N VAL A 299 -22.05 18.57 0.95
CA VAL A 299 -22.01 19.14 2.31
C VAL A 299 -23.26 19.97 2.62
N LEU A 300 -23.70 20.82 1.69
CA LEU A 300 -24.89 21.66 1.86
C LEU A 300 -26.17 20.83 2.04
N ASN A 301 -26.32 19.76 1.25
CA ASN A 301 -27.43 18.82 1.36
C ASN A 301 -27.42 18.07 2.70
N HIS A 302 -26.24 17.67 3.18
CA HIS A 302 -26.10 17.01 4.47
C HIS A 302 -26.54 17.93 5.62
N ILE A 303 -26.05 19.17 5.66
CA ILE A 303 -26.41 20.15 6.71
C ILE A 303 -27.92 20.47 6.67
N SER A 304 -28.49 20.58 5.47
CA SER A 304 -29.92 20.88 5.28
C SER A 304 -30.83 19.71 5.68
N GLY A 305 -30.37 18.46 5.47
CA GLY A 305 -31.09 17.24 5.83
C GLY A 305 -31.02 16.89 7.32
N ASP A 306 -29.91 17.19 8.00
CA ASP A 306 -29.63 16.74 9.38
C ASP A 306 -30.13 17.68 10.51
N SER A 307 -31.16 18.49 10.24
CA SER A 307 -31.78 19.41 11.20
C SER A 307 -32.33 18.77 12.50
N ARG A 308 -32.23 17.44 12.68
CA ARG A 308 -32.63 16.73 13.91
C ARG A 308 -31.54 15.93 14.61
N ASN A 309 -30.35 15.70 14.02
CA ASN A 309 -29.33 14.80 14.60
C ASN A 309 -28.04 15.48 15.09
N PHE A 310 -27.90 16.80 14.96
CA PHE A 310 -26.79 17.59 15.52
C PHE A 310 -26.86 17.75 17.06
N ARG A 311 -26.88 16.65 17.82
CA ARG A 311 -26.76 16.68 19.30
C ARG A 311 -25.53 15.96 19.86
N TRP A 312 -24.58 15.53 19.03
CA TRP A 312 -23.40 14.80 19.52
C TRP A 312 -22.03 15.45 19.24
N LEU A 313 -21.97 16.69 18.74
CA LEU A 313 -20.74 17.50 18.71
C LEU A 313 -20.47 18.20 20.06
N SER A 314 -20.71 17.50 21.15
CA SER A 314 -20.25 17.90 22.48
C SER A 314 -19.45 16.73 23.05
N ILE A 315 -18.24 16.56 22.54
CA ILE A 315 -17.19 15.84 23.24
C ILE A 315 -16.10 16.87 23.51
N ALA A 316 -16.19 17.43 24.72
CA ALA A 316 -15.04 17.92 25.47
C ALA A 316 -14.25 16.71 25.99
#